data_AF-H2B2V9-F1
#
_entry.id   AF-H2B2V9-F1
#
_cell.length_a   1.000
_cell.length_b   1.000
_cell.length_c   1.000
_cell.angle_alpha   90.00
_cell.angle_beta   90.00
_cell.angle_gamma   90.00
#
_symmetry.space_group_name_H-M   'P 1'
#
loop_
_entity.id
_entity.type
_entity.pdbx_description
1 polymer ?
#
loop_
_entity_poly.entity_id
_entity_poly.type
_entity_poly.pdbx_seq_one_letter_code
_entity_poly.pdbx_strand_id
1 'polypeptide(L)'
;MKDSSKVNVWYFILWIIIAIGVSVGIYYFNRTYHLGIDSTMTGYVGLIAAPPTAYLWIVRERKKEKELENKREDQYQERISELNKVYVEGVNQLYDENKQLAGAFTLVSLIDEWYYLSKIYLNHTNDINIKIEQIVSVLFSRYEQIFTDEPSLFNELIKDVIVKVVKSQRDTQLELDWSKFTFNNLSFGLNENEYPGIEMKYKNSFEEANLFRSRFIESDFSGLNLQKMTANKAVFVKSFFNNSDLNKSTFIESQFRESYFMGASLIGATLHDSTFLSANLSKAKLINADLTEASFKFADLSGADLRGATLRKTDFTGASLRGAKLDGAIIEGTYFNSADISNIDLSGEEFQKAEIYGLSINGKAIDADTEANILSGNLQEVFKR
;
A
#
# COMPACT_ATOMS: atom_id res chain seq x y z
N MET A 1 -79.30 27.35 22.54
CA MET A 1 -79.43 27.78 21.13
C MET A 1 -78.63 29.08 21.00
N LYS A 2 -77.53 29.19 20.27
CA LYS A 2 -77.20 28.64 18.94
C LYS A 2 -75.78 28.08 18.87
N ASP A 3 -75.71 26.98 18.14
CA ASP A 3 -74.58 26.27 17.55
C ASP A 3 -73.65 27.23 16.77
N SER A 4 -72.36 27.31 17.14
CA SER A 4 -71.32 27.87 16.26
C SER A 4 -69.92 27.28 16.51
N SER A 5 -69.85 26.02 16.96
CA SER A 5 -68.61 25.24 17.07
C SER A 5 -68.35 24.44 15.79
N LYS A 6 -68.42 25.09 14.62
CA LYS A 6 -68.00 24.49 13.35
C LYS A 6 -66.84 25.29 12.82
N VAL A 7 -65.62 24.82 13.09
CA VAL A 7 -64.44 25.24 12.34
C VAL A 7 -64.79 25.04 10.87
N ASN A 8 -64.78 26.13 10.10
CA ASN A 8 -65.11 26.05 8.70
C ASN A 8 -64.06 25.15 8.03
N VAL A 9 -64.50 23.96 7.63
CA VAL A 9 -63.65 22.85 7.18
C VAL A 9 -62.75 23.30 6.02
N TRP A 10 -63.22 24.23 5.19
CA TRP A 10 -62.41 24.84 4.14
C TRP A 10 -61.21 25.65 4.65
N TYR A 11 -61.38 26.46 5.68
CA TYR A 11 -60.27 27.22 6.28
C TYR A 11 -59.30 26.30 7.03
N PHE A 12 -59.79 25.22 7.63
CA PHE A 12 -58.94 24.22 8.27
C PHE A 12 -58.11 23.42 7.25
N ILE A 13 -58.74 22.98 6.16
CA ILE A 13 -58.04 22.32 5.04
C ILE A 13 -57.03 23.28 4.40
N LEU A 14 -57.39 24.54 4.20
CA LEU A 14 -56.47 25.56 3.67
C LEU A 14 -55.25 25.75 4.58
N TRP A 15 -55.45 25.77 5.90
CA TRP A 15 -54.36 25.83 6.88
C TRP A 15 -53.44 24.61 6.84
N ILE A 16 -54.01 23.40 6.70
CA ILE A 16 -53.24 22.16 6.55
C ILE A 16 -52.40 22.20 5.26
N ILE A 17 -52.97 22.66 4.14
CA ILE A 17 -52.25 22.75 2.87
C ILE A 17 -51.09 23.75 2.96
N ILE A 18 -51.30 24.91 3.58
CA ILE A 18 -50.24 25.90 3.81
C ILE A 18 -49.13 25.32 4.71
N ALA A 19 -49.50 24.65 5.80
CA ALA A 19 -48.56 24.00 6.70
C ALA A 19 -47.73 22.91 5.97
N ILE A 20 -48.37 22.09 5.14
CA ILE A 20 -47.66 21.08 4.33
C ILE A 20 -46.71 21.75 3.34
N GLY A 21 -47.16 22.80 2.63
CA GLY A 21 -46.32 23.54 1.68
C GLY A 21 -45.07 24.16 2.33
N VAL A 22 -45.24 24.77 3.51
CA VAL A 22 -44.13 25.32 4.30
C VAL A 22 -43.21 24.20 4.81
N SER A 23 -43.76 23.07 5.26
CA SER A 23 -42.97 21.89 5.70
C SER A 23 -42.06 21.39 4.58
N VAL A 24 -42.63 21.22 3.38
CA VAL A 24 -41.91 20.74 2.20
C VAL A 24 -40.83 21.74 1.79
N GLY A 25 -41.12 23.04 1.84
CA GLY A 25 -40.12 24.10 1.58
C GLY A 25 -38.94 24.04 2.55
N ILE A 26 -39.20 23.97 3.86
CA ILE A 26 -38.15 23.88 4.90
C ILE A 26 -37.38 22.55 4.76
N TYR A 27 -38.04 21.46 4.37
CA TYR A 27 -37.37 20.18 4.10
C TYR A 27 -36.37 20.30 2.94
N TYR A 28 -36.79 20.85 1.80
CA TYR A 28 -35.91 21.06 0.64
C TYR A 28 -34.77 22.02 0.99
N PHE A 29 -35.05 23.08 1.74
CA PHE A 29 -34.03 24.05 2.15
C PHE A 29 -33.02 23.46 3.14
N ASN A 30 -33.48 22.68 4.13
CA ASN A 30 -32.62 21.95 5.07
C ASN A 30 -31.70 20.95 4.35
N ARG A 31 -32.23 20.26 3.32
CA ARG A 31 -31.43 19.34 2.50
C ARG A 31 -30.41 20.06 1.62
N THR A 32 -30.73 21.26 1.12
CA THR A 32 -29.86 22.03 0.21
C THR A 32 -28.75 22.76 0.97
N TYR A 33 -29.04 23.26 2.17
CA TYR A 33 -28.11 24.08 2.96
C TYR A 33 -27.59 23.41 4.24
N HIS A 34 -27.89 22.12 4.43
CA HIS A 34 -27.45 21.31 5.58
C HIS A 34 -27.72 21.98 6.95
N LEU A 35 -28.96 22.41 7.22
CA LEU A 35 -29.30 23.12 8.46
C LEU A 35 -29.31 22.24 9.72
N GLY A 36 -29.24 20.90 9.57
CA GLY A 36 -29.16 19.94 10.67
C GLY A 36 -30.48 19.64 11.36
N ILE A 37 -31.62 19.95 10.74
CA ILE A 37 -32.95 19.62 11.28
C ILE A 37 -33.26 18.15 11.02
N ASP A 38 -33.69 17.40 12.03
CA ASP A 38 -34.04 15.98 11.91
C ASP A 38 -35.14 15.77 10.85
N SER A 39 -34.97 14.74 10.02
CA SER A 39 -35.82 14.45 8.85
C SER A 39 -37.18 13.83 9.22
N THR A 40 -37.41 13.56 10.49
CA THR A 40 -38.66 13.01 10.99
C THR A 40 -39.79 14.05 10.91
N MET A 41 -40.98 13.61 10.47
CA MET A 41 -42.15 14.47 10.23
C MET A 41 -42.54 15.29 11.47
N THR A 42 -42.22 14.82 12.67
CA THR A 42 -42.41 15.47 13.97
C THR A 42 -41.60 16.76 14.16
N GLY A 43 -40.38 16.85 13.62
CA GLY A 43 -39.55 18.06 13.72
C GLY A 43 -40.13 19.24 12.93
N TYR A 44 -40.66 18.94 11.74
CA TYR A 44 -41.27 19.94 10.85
C TYR A 44 -42.66 20.38 11.31
N VAL A 45 -43.48 19.46 11.82
CA VAL A 45 -44.80 19.78 12.39
C VAL A 45 -44.68 20.70 13.63
N GLY A 46 -43.65 20.50 14.46
CA GLY A 46 -43.36 21.38 15.61
C GLY A 46 -42.89 22.79 15.22
N LEU A 47 -42.11 22.92 14.14
CA LEU A 47 -41.64 24.20 13.58
C LEU A 47 -42.78 25.11 13.10
N ILE A 48 -43.87 24.52 12.61
CA ILE A 48 -44.99 25.25 12.01
C ILE A 48 -46.08 25.57 13.04
N ALA A 49 -46.29 24.71 14.02
CA ALA A 49 -47.29 24.93 15.05
C ALA A 49 -46.86 25.93 16.13
N ALA A 50 -45.56 26.07 16.41
CA ALA A 50 -45.03 27.01 17.41
C ALA A 50 -43.56 27.38 17.15
N PRO A 51 -43.30 28.37 16.26
CA PRO A 51 -41.94 28.77 15.86
C PRO A 51 -40.98 29.13 17.01
N PRO A 52 -41.42 29.86 18.07
CA PRO A 52 -40.54 30.18 19.20
C PRO A 52 -40.08 28.95 20.00
N THR A 53 -40.96 27.95 20.20
CA THR A 53 -40.61 26.74 20.94
C THR A 53 -39.71 25.81 20.13
N ALA A 54 -39.89 25.75 18.80
CA ALA A 54 -39.00 25.01 17.93
C ALA A 54 -37.59 25.64 17.88
N TYR A 55 -37.50 26.97 17.83
CA TYR A 55 -36.23 27.67 17.95
C TYR A 55 -35.51 27.36 19.27
N LEU A 56 -36.22 27.44 20.41
CA LEU A 56 -35.66 27.10 21.73
C LEU A 56 -35.23 25.64 21.83
N TRP A 57 -35.97 24.70 21.21
CA TRP A 57 -35.59 23.30 21.16
C TRP A 57 -34.31 23.07 20.33
N ILE A 58 -34.21 23.66 19.13
CA ILE A 58 -33.00 23.57 18.28
C ILE A 58 -31.78 24.15 19.02
N VAL A 59 -31.92 25.31 19.67
CA VAL A 59 -30.84 25.93 20.46
C VAL A 59 -30.42 25.02 21.62
N ARG A 60 -31.39 24.38 22.30
CA ARG A 60 -31.10 23.44 23.38
C ARG A 60 -30.39 22.19 22.88
N GLU A 61 -30.81 21.63 21.75
CA GLU A 61 -30.21 20.41 21.21
C GLU A 61 -28.79 20.68 20.69
N ARG A 62 -28.56 21.80 19.98
CA ARG A 62 -27.21 22.25 19.62
C ARG A 62 -26.31 22.48 20.83
N LYS A 63 -26.87 22.99 21.93
CA LYS A 63 -26.12 23.15 23.18
C LYS A 63 -25.71 21.80 23.76
N LYS A 64 -26.61 20.81 23.77
CA LYS A 64 -26.28 19.43 24.20
C LYS A 64 -25.24 18.77 23.30
N GLU A 65 -25.38 18.93 21.98
CA GLU A 65 -24.40 18.41 21.01
C GLU A 65 -23.01 18.99 21.27
N LYS A 66 -22.95 20.31 21.49
CA LYS A 66 -21.69 21.00 21.83
C LYS A 66 -21.13 20.57 23.19
N GLU A 67 -21.98 20.37 24.19
CA GLU A 67 -21.56 19.83 25.50
C GLU A 67 -21.02 18.40 25.37
N LEU A 68 -21.63 17.55 24.54
CA LEU A 68 -21.17 16.21 24.26
C LEU A 68 -19.85 16.21 23.47
N GLU A 69 -19.72 17.12 22.50
CA GLU A 69 -18.48 17.32 21.74
C GLU A 69 -17.34 17.77 22.65
N ASN A 70 -17.57 18.79 23.49
CA ASN A 70 -16.59 19.22 24.49
C ASN A 70 -16.18 18.07 25.41
N LYS A 71 -17.14 17.27 25.89
CA LYS A 71 -16.83 16.12 26.74
C LYS A 71 -15.99 15.06 26.02
N ARG A 72 -16.26 14.80 24.74
CA ARG A 72 -15.43 13.89 23.93
C ARG A 72 -14.03 14.45 23.74
N GLU A 73 -13.90 15.76 23.55
CA GLU A 73 -12.61 16.43 23.44
C GLU A 73 -11.82 16.34 24.75
N ASP A 74 -12.46 16.59 25.90
CA ASP A 74 -11.84 16.45 27.22
C ASP A 74 -11.31 15.02 27.44
N GLN A 75 -12.11 14.00 27.08
CA GLN A 75 -11.71 12.59 27.15
C GLN A 75 -10.53 12.27 26.24
N TYR A 76 -10.50 12.84 25.04
CA TYR A 76 -9.39 12.70 24.11
C TYR A 76 -8.10 13.32 24.68
N GLN A 77 -8.17 14.54 25.21
CA GLN A 77 -7.02 15.23 25.79
C GLN A 77 -6.46 14.51 27.03
N GLU A 78 -7.33 13.99 27.89
CA GLU A 78 -6.93 13.16 29.04
C GLU A 78 -6.18 11.91 28.58
N ARG A 79 -6.75 11.17 27.61
CA ARG A 79 -6.14 9.95 27.08
C ARG A 79 -4.78 10.23 26.43
N ILE A 80 -4.64 11.31 25.68
CA ILE A 80 -3.36 11.73 25.09
C ILE A 80 -2.32 12.03 26.16
N SER A 81 -2.71 12.68 27.26
CA SER A 81 -1.80 12.96 28.37
C SER A 81 -1.25 11.68 28.98
N GLU A 82 -2.09 10.66 29.16
CA GLU A 82 -1.67 9.34 29.63
C GLU A 82 -0.70 8.66 28.66
N LEU A 83 -1.06 8.59 27.37
CA LEU A 83 -0.23 7.92 26.36
C LEU A 83 1.13 8.62 26.19
N ASN A 84 1.19 9.94 26.28
CA ASN A 84 2.45 10.68 26.23
C ASN A 84 3.35 10.40 27.44
N LYS A 85 2.79 10.15 28.64
CA LYS A 85 3.59 9.75 29.81
C LYS A 85 4.19 8.36 29.62
N VAL A 86 3.39 7.41 29.14
CA VAL A 86 3.85 6.05 28.83
C VAL A 86 4.90 6.08 27.71
N TYR A 87 4.74 6.96 26.72
CA TYR A 87 5.75 7.17 25.68
C TYR A 87 7.11 7.59 26.27
N VAL A 88 7.14 8.62 27.12
CA VAL A 88 8.38 9.09 27.75
C VAL A 88 9.03 7.98 28.58
N GLU A 89 8.23 7.22 29.34
CA GLU A 89 8.74 6.08 30.11
C GLU A 89 9.30 4.98 29.19
N GLY A 90 8.57 4.60 28.14
CA GLY A 90 9.00 3.61 27.16
C GLY A 90 10.29 3.99 26.46
N VAL A 91 10.44 5.26 26.08
CA VAL A 91 11.70 5.80 25.52
C VAL A 91 12.83 5.69 26.55
N ASN A 92 12.63 6.13 27.78
CA ASN A 92 13.67 6.06 28.81
C ASN A 92 14.12 4.61 29.07
N GLN A 93 13.19 3.65 29.08
CA GLN A 93 13.50 2.23 29.22
C GLN A 93 14.22 1.66 27.99
N LEU A 94 13.88 2.14 26.78
CA LEU A 94 14.52 1.70 25.53
C LEU A 94 16.02 2.07 25.48
N TYR A 95 16.39 3.20 26.08
CA TYR A 95 17.78 3.67 26.17
C TYR A 95 18.51 3.19 27.43
N ASP A 96 17.83 2.48 28.34
CA ASP A 96 18.45 1.81 29.49
C ASP A 96 18.92 0.40 29.07
N GLU A 97 20.23 0.13 29.19
CA GLU A 97 20.87 -1.13 28.80
C GLU A 97 20.19 -2.38 29.39
N ASN A 98 19.58 -2.29 30.57
CA ASN A 98 18.94 -3.43 31.22
C ASN A 98 17.45 -3.57 30.91
N LYS A 99 16.84 -2.59 30.23
CA LYS A 99 15.39 -2.52 30.01
C LYS A 99 14.97 -2.30 28.56
N GLN A 100 15.92 -2.37 27.62
CA GLN A 100 15.69 -2.07 26.21
C GLN A 100 14.47 -2.81 25.63
N LEU A 101 14.36 -4.12 25.88
CA LEU A 101 13.22 -4.93 25.43
C LEU A 101 11.90 -4.48 26.07
N ALA A 102 11.88 -4.20 27.36
CA ALA A 102 10.67 -3.72 28.06
C ALA A 102 10.21 -2.36 27.51
N GLY A 103 11.16 -1.45 27.26
CA GLY A 103 10.88 -0.18 26.59
C GLY A 103 10.33 -0.37 25.18
N ALA A 104 10.92 -1.29 24.41
CA ALA A 104 10.43 -1.63 23.07
C ALA A 104 8.99 -2.17 23.11
N PHE A 105 8.68 -3.14 23.97
CA PHE A 105 7.31 -3.65 24.13
C PHE A 105 6.31 -2.57 24.52
N THR A 106 6.70 -1.67 25.43
CA THR A 106 5.88 -0.54 25.86
C THR A 106 5.55 0.37 24.66
N LEU A 107 6.55 0.71 23.85
CA LEU A 107 6.37 1.53 22.65
C LEU A 107 5.52 0.83 21.59
N VAL A 108 5.70 -0.47 21.38
CA VAL A 108 4.86 -1.23 20.44
C VAL A 108 3.41 -1.29 20.89
N SER A 109 3.15 -1.47 22.18
CA SER A 109 1.80 -1.40 22.74
C SER A 109 1.16 -0.02 22.52
N LEU A 110 1.95 1.06 22.55
CA LEU A 110 1.43 2.40 22.27
C LEU A 110 0.96 2.57 20.82
N ILE A 111 1.60 1.90 19.85
CA ILE A 111 1.15 1.94 18.45
C ILE A 111 -0.29 1.41 18.35
N ASP A 112 -0.59 0.31 19.03
CA ASP A 112 -1.95 -0.27 19.04
C ASP A 112 -2.98 0.68 19.68
N GLU A 113 -2.60 1.36 20.77
CA GLU A 113 -3.45 2.34 21.46
C GLU A 113 -3.72 3.59 20.61
N TRP A 114 -2.69 4.15 19.99
CA TRP A 114 -2.83 5.31 19.09
C TRP A 114 -3.65 4.94 17.86
N TYR A 115 -3.42 3.76 17.28
CA TYR A 115 -4.24 3.26 16.17
C TYR A 115 -5.71 3.03 16.57
N TYR A 116 -5.97 2.57 17.80
CA TYR A 116 -7.34 2.49 18.30
C TYR A 116 -7.99 3.88 18.41
N LEU A 117 -7.24 4.89 18.89
CA LEU A 117 -7.73 6.26 18.96
C LEU A 117 -8.03 6.87 17.59
N SER A 118 -7.22 6.58 16.55
CA SER A 118 -7.46 7.14 15.21
C SER A 118 -8.80 6.69 14.63
N LYS A 119 -9.29 5.50 15.01
CA LYS A 119 -10.61 5.00 14.62
C LYS A 119 -11.78 5.66 15.35
N ILE A 120 -11.56 6.16 16.56
CA ILE A 120 -12.61 6.79 17.38
C ILE A 120 -12.68 8.29 17.10
N TYR A 121 -11.51 8.94 16.99
CA TYR A 121 -11.39 10.39 16.91
C TYR A 121 -10.94 10.81 15.50
N LEU A 122 -11.83 10.64 14.52
CA LEU A 122 -11.53 10.91 13.10
C LEU A 122 -11.03 12.34 12.83
N ASN A 123 -11.51 13.33 13.60
CA ASN A 123 -11.08 14.74 13.49
C ASN A 123 -9.61 14.95 13.90
N HIS A 124 -9.01 13.98 14.59
CA HIS A 124 -7.65 14.06 15.13
C HIS A 124 -6.69 13.05 14.48
N THR A 125 -7.09 12.42 13.39
CA THR A 125 -6.30 11.37 12.72
C THR A 125 -4.87 11.81 12.39
N ASN A 126 -4.69 13.07 11.96
CA ASN A 126 -3.37 13.60 11.62
C ASN A 126 -2.43 13.72 12.84
N ASP A 127 -2.93 14.24 13.96
CA ASP A 127 -2.13 14.39 15.18
C ASP A 127 -1.74 13.01 15.75
N ILE A 128 -2.66 12.05 15.67
CA ILE A 128 -2.43 10.67 16.07
C ILE A 128 -1.40 10.00 15.16
N ASN A 129 -1.47 10.25 13.84
CA ASN A 129 -0.50 9.72 12.88
C ASN A 129 0.93 10.23 13.16
N ILE A 130 1.08 11.52 13.52
CA ILE A 130 2.37 12.09 13.94
C ILE A 130 2.91 11.36 15.18
N LYS A 131 2.03 10.98 16.12
CA LYS A 131 2.44 10.23 17.33
C LYS A 131 2.91 8.82 17.00
N ILE A 132 2.21 8.13 16.10
CA ILE A 132 2.64 6.82 15.61
C ILE A 132 4.01 6.94 14.90
N GLU A 133 4.19 7.93 14.02
CA GLU A 133 5.48 8.18 13.35
C GLU A 133 6.60 8.44 14.35
N GLN A 134 6.37 9.21 15.41
CA GLN A 134 7.35 9.46 16.47
C GLN A 134 7.79 8.16 17.16
N ILE A 135 6.83 7.33 17.56
CA ILE A 135 7.11 6.05 18.22
C ILE A 135 7.92 5.13 17.30
N VAL A 136 7.47 4.98 16.06
CA VAL A 136 8.10 4.13 15.05
C VAL A 136 9.52 4.62 14.74
N SER A 137 9.72 5.94 14.63
CA SER A 137 11.03 6.54 14.38
C SER A 137 12.02 6.23 15.50
N VAL A 138 11.58 6.28 16.76
CA VAL A 138 12.42 5.93 17.91
C VAL A 138 12.78 4.45 17.90
N LEU A 139 11.80 3.57 17.65
CA LEU A 139 12.02 2.11 17.58
C LEU A 139 12.99 1.74 16.45
N PHE A 140 12.78 2.26 15.25
CA PHE A 140 13.62 1.95 14.08
C PHE A 140 15.00 2.59 14.16
N SER A 141 15.13 3.80 14.72
CA SER A 141 16.45 4.38 14.97
C SER A 141 17.24 3.54 15.99
N ARG A 142 16.56 2.96 16.99
CA ARG A 142 17.22 2.08 17.95
C ARG A 142 17.60 0.73 17.34
N TYR A 143 16.77 0.19 16.45
CA TYR A 143 17.08 -1.02 15.67
C TYR A 143 18.43 -0.91 14.96
N GLU A 144 18.67 0.21 14.26
CA GLU A 144 19.93 0.45 13.55
C GLU A 144 21.15 0.49 14.48
N GLN A 145 20.98 0.85 15.76
CA GLN A 145 22.08 0.94 16.74
C GLN A 145 22.35 -0.35 17.50
N ILE A 146 21.32 -1.16 17.77
CA ILE A 146 21.43 -2.40 18.56
C ILE A 146 21.96 -3.56 17.71
N PHE A 147 21.90 -3.45 16.38
CA PHE A 147 22.22 -4.54 15.47
C PHE A 147 23.56 -5.21 15.79
N THR A 148 23.45 -6.42 16.33
CA THR A 148 24.49 -7.39 16.66
C THR A 148 24.05 -8.70 16.04
N ASP A 149 24.99 -9.49 15.53
CA ASP A 149 24.82 -10.55 14.50
C ASP A 149 23.87 -11.74 14.84
N GLU A 150 22.98 -11.65 15.84
CA GLU A 150 22.03 -12.70 16.18
C GLU A 150 20.55 -12.30 15.96
N PRO A 151 19.69 -13.24 15.52
CA PRO A 151 18.24 -13.04 15.48
C PRO A 151 17.71 -12.89 16.91
N SER A 152 17.57 -11.63 17.35
CA SER A 152 17.10 -11.29 18.68
C SER A 152 15.58 -11.13 18.70
N LEU A 153 14.97 -11.28 19.88
CA LEU A 153 13.56 -10.93 20.17
C LEU A 153 13.17 -9.53 19.64
N PHE A 154 14.17 -8.64 19.51
CA PHE A 154 13.99 -7.30 18.96
C PHE A 154 13.68 -7.31 17.46
N ASN A 155 14.25 -8.24 16.68
CA ASN A 155 13.92 -8.39 15.25
C ASN A 155 12.44 -8.75 15.06
N GLU A 156 11.92 -9.67 15.87
CA GLU A 156 10.49 -10.04 15.85
C GLU A 156 9.60 -8.84 16.16
N LEU A 157 10.00 -8.04 17.14
CA LEU A 157 9.28 -6.83 17.51
C LEU A 157 9.30 -5.79 16.36
N ILE A 158 10.43 -5.62 15.66
CA ILE A 158 10.50 -4.75 14.48
C ILE A 158 9.65 -5.29 13.33
N LYS A 159 9.64 -6.60 13.09
CA LYS A 159 8.74 -7.22 12.09
C LYS A 159 7.27 -6.91 12.41
N ASP A 160 6.83 -7.10 13.66
CA ASP A 160 5.46 -6.78 14.09
C ASP A 160 5.13 -5.31 13.89
N VAL A 161 6.06 -4.41 14.23
CA VAL A 161 5.89 -2.96 14.02
C VAL A 161 5.73 -2.63 12.53
N ILE A 162 6.57 -3.18 11.66
CA ILE A 162 6.46 -2.96 10.20
C ILE A 162 5.08 -3.40 9.70
N VAL A 163 4.65 -4.62 10.05
CA VAL A 163 3.34 -5.15 9.63
C VAL A 163 2.19 -4.30 10.16
N LYS A 164 2.26 -3.86 11.43
CA LYS A 164 1.28 -2.95 12.05
C LYS A 164 1.19 -1.61 11.32
N VAL A 165 2.33 -0.99 11.03
CA VAL A 165 2.39 0.30 10.35
C VAL A 165 1.82 0.15 8.94
N VAL A 166 2.28 -0.84 8.17
CA VAL A 166 1.77 -1.11 6.81
C VAL A 166 0.25 -1.26 6.82
N LYS A 167 -0.29 -2.02 7.77
CA LYS A 167 -1.74 -2.16 7.93
C LYS A 167 -2.42 -0.84 8.30
N SER A 168 -1.81 -0.07 9.19
CA SER A 168 -2.32 1.24 9.57
C SER A 168 -2.37 2.21 8.39
N GLN A 169 -1.34 2.23 7.53
CA GLN A 169 -1.30 3.05 6.31
C GLN A 169 -2.40 2.67 5.32
N ARG A 170 -2.79 1.39 5.27
CA ARG A 170 -3.90 0.93 4.44
C ARG A 170 -5.27 1.33 5.02
N ASP A 171 -5.42 1.19 6.34
CA ASP A 171 -6.70 1.40 7.02
C ASP A 171 -6.95 2.88 7.38
N THR A 172 -5.94 3.75 7.27
CA THR A 172 -5.98 5.18 7.67
C THR A 172 -5.25 6.06 6.65
N GLN A 173 -5.20 7.39 6.86
CA GLN A 173 -4.38 8.33 6.06
C GLN A 173 -2.93 8.45 6.58
N LEU A 174 -2.42 7.44 7.29
CA LEU A 174 -1.05 7.45 7.79
C LEU A 174 -0.06 7.36 6.61
N GLU A 175 0.81 8.35 6.50
CA GLU A 175 1.96 8.32 5.60
C GLU A 175 3.24 8.27 6.43
N LEU A 176 3.90 7.11 6.48
CA LEU A 176 5.23 7.00 7.06
C LEU A 176 6.27 7.25 5.97
N ASP A 177 7.23 8.13 6.26
CA ASP A 177 8.41 8.29 5.41
C ASP A 177 9.41 7.16 5.66
N TRP A 178 9.23 6.05 4.93
CA TRP A 178 10.12 4.89 5.02
C TRP A 178 11.56 5.16 4.57
N SER A 179 11.83 6.28 3.90
CA SER A 179 13.16 6.61 3.39
C SER A 179 14.20 6.86 4.48
N LYS A 180 13.73 7.11 5.71
CA LYS A 180 14.57 7.35 6.89
C LYS A 180 15.14 6.07 7.49
N PHE A 181 14.67 4.89 7.08
CA PHE A 181 14.96 3.63 7.75
C PHE A 181 15.63 2.63 6.83
N THR A 182 16.65 1.94 7.33
CA THR A 182 17.28 0.81 6.65
C THR A 182 17.07 -0.47 7.44
N PHE A 183 16.46 -1.46 6.82
CA PHE A 183 16.22 -2.76 7.44
C PHE A 183 17.20 -3.79 6.90
N ASN A 184 18.00 -4.40 7.80
CA ASN A 184 18.97 -5.43 7.47
C ASN A 184 18.49 -6.79 7.98
N ASN A 185 18.66 -7.87 7.21
CA ASN A 185 18.48 -9.26 7.67
C ASN A 185 17.11 -9.57 8.30
N LEU A 186 16.03 -8.93 7.82
CA LEU A 186 14.68 -9.24 8.29
C LEU A 186 14.07 -10.37 7.47
N SER A 187 13.73 -11.50 8.09
CA SER A 187 12.92 -12.54 7.48
C SER A 187 11.48 -12.50 7.98
N PHE A 188 10.54 -12.24 7.08
CA PHE A 188 9.14 -12.11 7.47
C PHE A 188 8.41 -13.46 7.58
N GLY A 189 8.97 -14.55 7.04
CA GLY A 189 8.48 -15.93 7.24
C GLY A 189 7.05 -16.24 6.74
N LEU A 190 6.78 -17.52 6.49
CA LEU A 190 5.45 -18.04 6.12
C LEU A 190 4.64 -18.45 7.36
N ASN A 191 4.29 -17.52 8.26
CA ASN A 191 3.42 -17.79 9.43
C ASN A 191 3.62 -19.18 10.08
N GLU A 192 4.79 -19.43 10.64
CA GLU A 192 4.88 -20.30 11.80
C GLU A 192 5.27 -19.38 12.94
N ASN A 193 4.58 -19.48 14.08
CA ASN A 193 4.99 -18.78 15.29
C ASN A 193 6.42 -19.27 15.62
N GLU A 194 7.44 -18.59 15.10
CA GLU A 194 8.85 -18.96 15.32
C GLU A 194 9.19 -18.91 16.82
N TYR A 195 8.39 -18.19 17.61
CA TYR A 195 8.55 -18.05 19.06
C TYR A 195 7.21 -18.23 19.82
N PRO A 196 7.08 -19.28 20.67
CA PRO A 196 5.94 -19.44 21.56
C PRO A 196 5.82 -18.25 22.53
N GLY A 197 4.71 -17.52 22.49
CA GLY A 197 4.40 -16.43 23.43
C GLY A 197 4.31 -15.03 22.84
N ILE A 198 4.69 -14.82 21.58
CA ILE A 198 4.41 -13.59 20.81
C ILE A 198 3.33 -13.92 19.78
N GLU A 199 2.08 -13.59 20.07
CA GLU A 199 1.01 -13.72 19.07
C GLU A 199 1.15 -12.60 18.02
N MET A 200 1.72 -12.91 16.86
CA MET A 200 1.62 -12.04 15.69
C MET A 200 0.17 -12.04 15.21
N LYS A 201 -0.61 -11.05 15.66
CA LYS A 201 -2.05 -10.92 15.40
C LYS A 201 -2.39 -10.74 13.92
N TYR A 202 -1.40 -10.41 13.09
CA TYR A 202 -1.57 -10.14 11.66
C TYR A 202 -0.86 -11.22 10.84
N LYS A 203 -1.58 -11.84 9.89
CA LYS A 203 -0.96 -12.74 8.91
C LYS A 203 0.15 -11.97 8.18
N ASN A 204 1.33 -12.58 8.00
CA ASN A 204 2.43 -12.05 7.18
C ASN A 204 1.99 -11.86 5.71
N SER A 205 1.22 -10.81 5.45
CA SER A 205 0.77 -10.41 4.14
C SER A 205 0.92 -8.92 4.02
N PHE A 206 1.66 -8.52 2.98
CA PHE A 206 1.84 -7.13 2.57
C PHE A 206 0.93 -6.84 1.37
N GLU A 207 -0.24 -7.48 1.30
CA GLU A 207 -1.24 -7.14 0.28
C GLU A 207 -1.62 -5.66 0.43
N GLU A 208 -1.53 -4.93 -0.68
CA GLU A 208 -1.80 -3.48 -0.75
C GLU A 208 -0.88 -2.63 0.16
N ALA A 209 0.27 -3.17 0.58
CA ALA A 209 1.22 -2.46 1.42
C ALA A 209 1.86 -1.29 0.68
N ASN A 210 2.11 -0.18 1.39
CA ASN A 210 2.86 0.96 0.87
C ASN A 210 4.23 1.06 1.54
N LEU A 211 5.28 0.71 0.80
CA LEU A 211 6.69 0.77 1.19
C LEU A 211 7.47 1.81 0.36
N PHE A 212 6.83 2.93 0.02
CA PHE A 212 7.45 4.01 -0.75
C PHE A 212 8.81 4.46 -0.19
N ARG A 213 9.86 4.46 -1.04
CA ARG A 213 11.24 4.82 -0.68
C ARG A 213 11.88 4.01 0.45
N SER A 214 11.29 2.88 0.84
CA SER A 214 11.88 2.01 1.87
C SER A 214 13.22 1.43 1.42
N ARG A 215 14.07 1.05 2.39
CA ARG A 215 15.32 0.34 2.12
C ARG A 215 15.40 -0.96 2.90
N PHE A 216 15.57 -2.06 2.16
CA PHE A 216 15.77 -3.40 2.71
C PHE A 216 17.06 -4.00 2.16
N ILE A 217 17.86 -4.58 3.04
CA ILE A 217 19.14 -5.23 2.74
C ILE A 217 19.08 -6.63 3.31
N GLU A 218 19.41 -7.63 2.48
CA GLU A 218 19.49 -9.04 2.88
C GLU A 218 18.21 -9.54 3.60
N SER A 219 17.06 -8.95 3.23
CA SER A 219 15.75 -9.24 3.86
C SER A 219 14.95 -10.25 3.04
N ASP A 220 14.19 -11.10 3.71
CA ASP A 220 13.48 -12.23 3.14
C ASP A 220 11.95 -12.04 3.20
N PHE A 221 11.38 -11.97 1.99
CA PHE A 221 9.95 -11.88 1.67
C PHE A 221 9.48 -13.14 0.90
N SER A 222 10.25 -14.21 0.91
CA SER A 222 9.97 -15.42 0.14
C SER A 222 8.63 -16.06 0.53
N GLY A 223 7.86 -16.46 -0.47
CA GLY A 223 6.54 -17.09 -0.30
C GLY A 223 5.41 -16.17 0.16
N LEU A 224 5.68 -14.90 0.49
CA LEU A 224 4.66 -14.01 1.01
C LEU A 224 3.61 -13.62 -0.04
N ASN A 225 2.41 -13.28 0.44
CA ASN A 225 1.43 -12.54 -0.35
C ASN A 225 1.72 -11.04 -0.27
N LEU A 226 2.20 -10.50 -1.39
CA LEU A 226 2.63 -9.12 -1.62
C LEU A 226 1.79 -8.46 -2.73
N GLN A 227 0.60 -8.98 -3.02
CA GLN A 227 -0.24 -8.53 -4.14
C GLN A 227 -0.57 -7.04 -4.03
N LYS A 228 -0.55 -6.32 -5.16
CA LYS A 228 -0.89 -4.89 -5.26
C LYS A 228 -0.10 -3.97 -4.32
N MET A 229 1.02 -4.41 -3.77
CA MET A 229 1.84 -3.55 -2.94
C MET A 229 2.45 -2.43 -3.79
N THR A 230 2.73 -1.28 -3.20
CA THR A 230 3.47 -0.18 -3.82
C THR A 230 4.80 0.00 -3.10
N ALA A 231 5.92 -0.15 -3.80
CA ALA A 231 7.24 0.14 -3.25
C ALA A 231 8.06 0.99 -4.24
N ASN A 232 7.44 2.05 -4.74
CA ASN A 232 8.08 2.98 -5.70
C ASN A 232 9.30 3.65 -5.04
N LYS A 233 10.37 3.81 -5.82
CA LYS A 233 11.67 4.37 -5.38
C LYS A 233 12.29 3.62 -4.20
N ALA A 234 11.82 2.41 -3.89
CA ALA A 234 12.38 1.58 -2.83
C ALA A 234 13.69 0.92 -3.29
N VAL A 235 14.54 0.58 -2.33
CA VAL A 235 15.84 -0.04 -2.56
C VAL A 235 15.92 -1.37 -1.84
N PHE A 236 16.08 -2.44 -2.62
CA PHE A 236 16.26 -3.80 -2.17
C PHE A 236 17.63 -4.30 -2.60
N VAL A 237 18.49 -4.65 -1.64
CA VAL A 237 19.84 -5.17 -1.91
C VAL A 237 19.91 -6.59 -1.37
N LYS A 238 20.29 -7.56 -2.20
CA LYS A 238 20.40 -8.98 -1.83
C LYS A 238 19.16 -9.53 -1.11
N SER A 239 17.99 -8.99 -1.43
CA SER A 239 16.74 -9.37 -0.76
C SER A 239 16.07 -10.54 -1.48
N PHE A 240 15.31 -11.33 -0.75
CA PHE A 240 14.71 -12.57 -1.23
C PHE A 240 13.20 -12.41 -1.38
N PHE A 241 12.68 -12.81 -2.54
CA PHE A 241 11.28 -12.77 -2.96
C PHE A 241 10.87 -14.11 -3.60
N ASN A 242 11.63 -15.18 -3.35
CA ASN A 242 11.46 -16.44 -4.04
C ASN A 242 10.06 -17.00 -3.80
N ASN A 243 9.38 -17.44 -4.86
CA ASN A 243 8.00 -17.95 -4.81
C ASN A 243 6.97 -17.00 -4.16
N SER A 244 7.26 -15.70 -4.03
CA SER A 244 6.30 -14.71 -3.52
C SER A 244 5.25 -14.36 -4.57
N ASP A 245 4.11 -13.83 -4.10
CA ASP A 245 3.05 -13.32 -4.96
C ASP A 245 3.07 -11.78 -4.97
N LEU A 246 3.65 -11.21 -6.02
CA LEU A 246 3.80 -9.78 -6.30
C LEU A 246 2.84 -9.33 -7.42
N ASN A 247 1.75 -10.06 -7.64
CA ASN A 247 0.85 -9.77 -8.75
C ASN A 247 0.25 -8.37 -8.61
N LYS A 248 0.23 -7.62 -9.72
CA LYS A 248 -0.29 -6.25 -9.80
C LYS A 248 0.40 -5.23 -8.90
N SER A 249 1.56 -5.56 -8.35
CA SER A 249 2.34 -4.65 -7.49
C SER A 249 3.08 -3.61 -8.33
N THR A 250 3.44 -2.49 -7.71
CA THR A 250 4.04 -1.32 -8.37
C THR A 250 5.40 -0.99 -7.77
N PHE A 251 6.42 -0.94 -8.63
CA PHE A 251 7.83 -0.75 -8.28
C PHE A 251 8.48 0.30 -9.18
N ILE A 252 7.80 1.44 -9.36
CA ILE A 252 8.27 2.52 -10.24
C ILE A 252 9.55 3.14 -9.68
N GLU A 253 10.58 3.27 -10.51
CA GLU A 253 11.91 3.79 -10.13
C GLU A 253 12.59 3.00 -8.99
N SER A 254 12.17 1.76 -8.73
CA SER A 254 12.71 0.94 -7.63
C SER A 254 14.00 0.24 -8.03
N GLN A 255 14.83 -0.08 -7.04
CA GLN A 255 16.14 -0.71 -7.25
C GLN A 255 16.19 -2.08 -6.57
N PHE A 256 16.53 -3.11 -7.33
CA PHE A 256 16.70 -4.50 -6.91
C PHE A 256 18.09 -4.95 -7.33
N ARG A 257 19.06 -4.77 -6.44
CA ARG A 257 20.44 -5.18 -6.69
C ARG A 257 20.68 -6.56 -6.10
N GLU A 258 21.20 -7.48 -6.90
CA GLU A 258 21.58 -8.83 -6.46
C GLU A 258 20.44 -9.58 -5.72
N SER A 259 19.19 -9.24 -6.03
CA SER A 259 18.00 -9.75 -5.33
C SER A 259 17.42 -10.98 -6.03
N TYR A 260 16.66 -11.79 -5.29
CA TYR A 260 16.23 -13.13 -5.72
C TYR A 260 14.71 -13.21 -5.84
N PHE A 261 14.20 -13.55 -7.03
CA PHE A 261 12.80 -13.65 -7.42
C PHE A 261 12.50 -15.01 -8.06
N MET A 262 13.28 -16.05 -7.74
CA MET A 262 13.12 -17.35 -8.39
C MET A 262 11.69 -17.87 -8.17
N GLY A 263 10.98 -18.12 -9.27
CA GLY A 263 9.59 -18.59 -9.25
C GLY A 263 8.55 -17.58 -8.73
N ALA A 264 8.93 -16.32 -8.47
CA ALA A 264 8.02 -15.28 -8.01
C ALA A 264 6.96 -14.95 -9.06
N SER A 265 5.77 -14.53 -8.63
CA SER A 265 4.68 -14.14 -9.51
C SER A 265 4.54 -12.62 -9.55
N LEU A 266 4.89 -12.00 -10.68
CA LEU A 266 4.78 -10.55 -10.95
C LEU A 266 3.76 -10.28 -12.07
N ILE A 267 2.68 -11.05 -12.11
CA ILE A 267 1.68 -10.96 -13.18
C ILE A 267 0.98 -9.61 -13.11
N GLY A 268 1.03 -8.85 -14.22
CA GLY A 268 0.47 -7.51 -14.30
C GLY A 268 1.16 -6.49 -13.40
N ALA A 269 2.36 -6.76 -12.90
CA ALA A 269 3.13 -5.80 -12.10
C ALA A 269 3.63 -4.64 -12.96
N THR A 270 3.81 -3.47 -12.35
CA THR A 270 4.36 -2.28 -13.00
C THR A 270 5.77 -2.03 -12.48
N LEU A 271 6.76 -2.21 -13.34
CA LEU A 271 8.20 -2.10 -13.05
C LEU A 271 8.85 -0.94 -13.85
N HIS A 272 8.07 0.07 -14.21
CA HIS A 272 8.55 1.21 -15.01
C HIS A 272 9.77 1.90 -14.35
N ASP A 273 10.80 2.20 -15.14
CA ASP A 273 12.06 2.82 -14.68
C ASP A 273 12.79 2.09 -13.54
N SER A 274 12.43 0.83 -13.27
CA SER A 274 13.07 0.06 -12.19
C SER A 274 14.37 -0.60 -12.65
N THR A 275 15.25 -0.94 -11.71
CA THR A 275 16.52 -1.61 -11.98
C THR A 275 16.61 -2.94 -11.24
N PHE A 276 16.94 -4.01 -11.95
CA PHE A 276 17.14 -5.39 -11.48
C PHE A 276 18.59 -5.86 -11.72
N LEU A 277 19.57 -5.04 -11.30
CA LEU A 277 20.98 -5.29 -11.55
C LEU A 277 21.45 -6.59 -10.89
N SER A 278 21.91 -7.53 -11.71
CA SER A 278 22.37 -8.85 -11.27
C SER A 278 21.33 -9.63 -10.44
N ALA A 279 20.04 -9.36 -10.64
CA ALA A 279 18.97 -10.05 -9.94
C ALA A 279 18.72 -11.43 -10.55
N ASN A 280 18.25 -12.38 -9.74
CA ASN A 280 17.81 -13.68 -10.20
C ASN A 280 16.28 -13.71 -10.32
N LEU A 281 15.75 -13.62 -11.53
CA LEU A 281 14.33 -13.80 -11.87
C LEU A 281 14.08 -15.12 -12.61
N SER A 282 14.93 -16.13 -12.40
CA SER A 282 14.77 -17.42 -13.08
C SER A 282 13.39 -18.03 -12.78
N LYS A 283 12.69 -18.46 -13.82
CA LYS A 283 11.31 -18.99 -13.75
C LYS A 283 10.27 -18.02 -13.16
N ALA A 284 10.56 -16.73 -13.02
CA ALA A 284 9.58 -15.75 -12.58
C ALA A 284 8.45 -15.60 -13.60
N LYS A 285 7.25 -15.26 -13.13
CA LYS A 285 6.08 -15.00 -13.98
C LYS A 285 5.88 -13.50 -14.12
N LEU A 286 6.19 -12.95 -15.28
CA LEU A 286 6.06 -11.54 -15.65
C LEU A 286 4.95 -11.33 -16.70
N ILE A 287 3.94 -12.20 -16.70
CA ILE A 287 2.85 -12.18 -17.68
C ILE A 287 2.11 -10.84 -17.60
N ASN A 288 1.95 -10.15 -18.73
CA ASN A 288 1.34 -8.82 -18.81
C ASN A 288 1.99 -7.75 -17.90
N ALA A 289 3.22 -7.96 -17.43
CA ALA A 289 3.93 -6.96 -16.65
C ALA A 289 4.37 -5.78 -17.53
N ASP A 290 4.38 -4.57 -16.96
CA ASP A 290 4.94 -3.39 -17.62
C ASP A 290 6.39 -3.19 -17.19
N LEU A 291 7.32 -3.42 -18.12
CA LEU A 291 8.77 -3.31 -17.95
C LEU A 291 9.33 -2.09 -18.69
N THR A 292 8.48 -1.12 -19.04
CA THR A 292 8.88 0.07 -19.81
C THR A 292 10.03 0.81 -19.13
N GLU A 293 11.13 1.02 -19.85
CA GLU A 293 12.35 1.71 -19.38
C GLU A 293 13.04 1.01 -18.19
N ALA A 294 12.64 -0.24 -17.86
CA ALA A 294 13.30 -1.03 -16.82
C ALA A 294 14.68 -1.55 -17.28
N SER A 295 15.57 -1.78 -16.31
CA SER A 295 16.93 -2.29 -16.54
C SER A 295 17.13 -3.63 -15.85
N PHE A 296 17.43 -4.68 -16.61
CA PHE A 296 17.72 -6.04 -16.16
C PHE A 296 19.18 -6.43 -16.40
N LYS A 297 20.10 -5.46 -16.32
CA LYS A 297 21.52 -5.70 -16.61
C LYS A 297 22.08 -6.85 -15.77
N PHE A 298 22.72 -7.81 -16.45
CA PHE A 298 23.31 -9.00 -15.84
C PHE A 298 22.34 -9.88 -15.03
N ALA A 299 21.03 -9.68 -15.18
CA ALA A 299 20.02 -10.47 -14.48
C ALA A 299 19.87 -11.87 -15.10
N ASP A 300 19.47 -12.83 -14.29
CA ASP A 300 19.07 -14.15 -14.77
C ASP A 300 17.53 -14.24 -14.88
N LEU A 301 17.00 -14.22 -16.10
CA LEU A 301 15.60 -14.46 -16.44
C LEU A 301 15.40 -15.83 -17.11
N SER A 302 16.30 -16.80 -16.89
CA SER A 302 16.21 -18.12 -17.52
C SER A 302 14.87 -18.80 -17.21
N GLY A 303 14.13 -19.18 -18.25
CA GLY A 303 12.81 -19.80 -18.15
C GLY A 303 11.70 -18.88 -17.62
N ALA A 304 11.91 -17.56 -17.54
CA ALA A 304 10.88 -16.61 -17.14
C ALA A 304 9.73 -16.56 -18.15
N ASP A 305 8.52 -16.26 -17.66
CA ASP A 305 7.32 -16.14 -18.48
C ASP A 305 6.96 -14.66 -18.67
N LEU A 306 7.34 -14.09 -19.81
CA LEU A 306 7.15 -12.69 -20.21
C LEU A 306 6.00 -12.52 -21.21
N ARG A 307 5.09 -13.50 -21.31
CA ARG A 307 3.98 -13.44 -22.28
C ARG A 307 3.11 -12.20 -22.07
N GLY A 308 2.85 -11.46 -23.15
CA GLY A 308 2.10 -10.20 -23.10
C GLY A 308 2.78 -9.05 -22.35
N ALA A 309 4.04 -9.19 -21.90
CA ALA A 309 4.74 -8.13 -21.18
C ALA A 309 5.09 -6.96 -22.11
N THR A 310 5.13 -5.74 -21.56
CA THR A 310 5.59 -4.55 -22.29
C THR A 310 7.07 -4.33 -22.04
N LEU A 311 7.91 -4.45 -23.08
CA LEU A 311 9.37 -4.36 -23.05
C LEU A 311 9.92 -3.08 -23.70
N ARG A 312 9.14 -2.01 -23.70
CA ARG A 312 9.48 -0.74 -24.34
C ARG A 312 10.73 -0.13 -23.70
N LYS A 313 11.82 0.03 -24.46
CA LYS A 313 13.11 0.56 -24.00
C LYS A 313 13.71 -0.19 -22.80
N THR A 314 13.35 -1.45 -22.61
CA THR A 314 13.92 -2.29 -21.55
C THR A 314 15.36 -2.64 -21.87
N ASP A 315 16.25 -2.62 -20.87
CA ASP A 315 17.67 -2.93 -21.03
C ASP A 315 18.02 -4.30 -20.44
N PHE A 316 18.22 -5.30 -21.31
CA PHE A 316 18.66 -6.65 -20.96
C PHE A 316 20.16 -6.87 -21.13
N THR A 317 20.99 -5.81 -21.14
CA THR A 317 22.44 -5.95 -21.39
C THR A 317 23.10 -6.98 -20.46
N GLY A 318 23.69 -8.03 -21.04
CA GLY A 318 24.35 -9.12 -20.33
C GLY A 318 23.42 -10.04 -19.54
N ALA A 319 22.10 -9.92 -19.69
CA ALA A 319 21.13 -10.78 -19.01
C ALA A 319 21.02 -12.17 -19.66
N SER A 320 20.60 -13.18 -18.89
CA SER A 320 20.20 -14.48 -19.44
C SER A 320 18.69 -14.54 -19.60
N LEU A 321 18.19 -14.70 -20.82
CA LEU A 321 16.78 -14.98 -21.12
C LEU A 321 16.60 -16.42 -21.65
N ARG A 322 17.53 -17.33 -21.34
CA ARG A 322 17.51 -18.69 -21.90
C ARG A 322 16.17 -19.38 -21.65
N GLY A 323 15.48 -19.78 -22.72
CA GLY A 323 14.18 -20.46 -22.65
C GLY A 323 13.04 -19.61 -22.06
N ALA A 324 13.20 -18.29 -22.01
CA ALA A 324 12.12 -17.39 -21.65
C ALA A 324 10.99 -17.42 -22.69
N LYS A 325 9.76 -17.16 -22.24
CA LYS A 325 8.56 -17.12 -23.10
C LYS A 325 8.17 -15.68 -23.38
N LEU A 326 8.10 -15.28 -24.63
CA LEU A 326 7.84 -13.90 -25.05
C LEU A 326 6.57 -13.77 -25.90
N ASP A 327 5.72 -14.81 -25.96
CA ASP A 327 4.52 -14.80 -26.82
C ASP A 327 3.67 -13.55 -26.56
N GLY A 328 3.47 -12.74 -27.60
CA GLY A 328 2.66 -11.52 -27.54
C GLY A 328 3.28 -10.37 -26.73
N ALA A 329 4.56 -10.45 -26.35
CA ALA A 329 5.27 -9.33 -25.72
C ALA A 329 5.40 -8.13 -26.68
N ILE A 330 5.39 -6.92 -26.14
CA ILE A 330 5.59 -5.69 -26.92
C ILE A 330 7.06 -5.29 -26.81
N ILE A 331 7.84 -5.59 -27.83
CA ILE A 331 9.28 -5.35 -27.88
C ILE A 331 9.53 -4.11 -28.75
N GLU A 332 9.87 -2.97 -28.15
CA GLU A 332 10.14 -1.72 -28.89
C GLU A 332 11.32 -1.01 -28.24
N GLY A 333 12.39 -0.74 -29.00
CA GLY A 333 13.60 -0.08 -28.51
C GLY A 333 14.36 -0.86 -27.42
N THR A 334 14.21 -2.19 -27.36
CA THR A 334 14.77 -3.04 -26.30
C THR A 334 16.26 -3.32 -26.56
N TYR A 335 17.09 -3.23 -25.52
CA TYR A 335 18.53 -3.49 -25.62
C TYR A 335 18.85 -4.92 -25.21
N PHE A 336 19.49 -5.70 -26.08
CA PHE A 336 19.90 -7.09 -25.83
C PHE A 336 21.42 -7.29 -25.90
N ASN A 337 22.20 -6.21 -25.75
CA ASN A 337 23.65 -6.22 -25.83
C ASN A 337 24.26 -7.34 -24.96
N SER A 338 24.86 -8.37 -25.58
CA SER A 338 25.44 -9.52 -24.88
C SER A 338 24.44 -10.34 -24.02
N ALA A 339 23.14 -10.19 -24.25
CA ALA A 339 22.13 -11.03 -23.61
C ALA A 339 22.13 -12.43 -24.21
N ASP A 340 21.87 -13.46 -23.40
CA ASP A 340 21.69 -14.84 -23.87
C ASP A 340 20.21 -15.14 -24.10
N ILE A 341 19.79 -15.16 -25.37
CA ILE A 341 18.41 -15.47 -25.79
C ILE A 341 18.25 -16.92 -26.30
N SER A 342 19.17 -17.82 -25.93
CA SER A 342 19.15 -19.19 -26.44
C SER A 342 17.86 -19.94 -26.04
N ASN A 343 17.30 -20.73 -26.95
CA ASN A 343 16.04 -21.48 -26.76
C ASN A 343 14.79 -20.62 -26.53
N ILE A 344 14.81 -19.33 -26.87
CA ILE A 344 13.58 -18.54 -27.03
C ILE A 344 12.94 -18.90 -28.39
N ASP A 345 11.62 -19.00 -28.43
CA ASP A 345 10.90 -19.08 -29.70
C ASP A 345 10.89 -17.70 -30.36
N LEU A 346 11.65 -17.56 -31.44
CA LEU A 346 11.75 -16.31 -32.20
C LEU A 346 10.76 -16.26 -33.39
N SER A 347 9.92 -17.29 -33.57
CA SER A 347 8.99 -17.35 -34.72
C SER A 347 7.73 -16.48 -34.56
N GLY A 348 7.50 -15.92 -33.38
CA GLY A 348 6.37 -15.05 -33.08
C GLY A 348 6.40 -13.71 -33.81
N GLU A 349 5.22 -13.10 -33.98
CA GLU A 349 5.08 -11.79 -34.64
C GLU A 349 5.72 -10.64 -33.85
N GLU A 350 5.94 -10.81 -32.54
CA GLU A 350 6.56 -9.81 -31.66
C GLU A 350 7.98 -9.44 -32.11
N PHE A 351 8.74 -10.39 -32.65
CA PHE A 351 10.11 -10.15 -33.13
C PHE A 351 10.15 -9.50 -34.50
N GLN A 352 9.09 -9.63 -35.31
CA GLN A 352 9.00 -8.95 -36.61
C GLN A 352 8.86 -7.44 -36.48
N LYS A 353 8.38 -6.98 -35.31
CA LYS A 353 8.19 -5.56 -34.98
C LYS A 353 9.20 -5.05 -33.96
N ALA A 354 10.13 -5.91 -33.55
CA ALA A 354 11.09 -5.57 -32.53
C ALA A 354 12.17 -4.61 -33.05
N GLU A 355 12.41 -3.53 -32.34
CA GLU A 355 13.65 -2.76 -32.50
C GLU A 355 14.63 -3.26 -31.44
N ILE A 356 15.59 -4.09 -31.85
CA ILE A 356 16.59 -4.72 -30.99
C ILE A 356 17.98 -4.17 -31.29
N TYR A 357 18.84 -4.18 -30.27
CA TYR A 357 20.26 -3.81 -30.41
C TYR A 357 21.15 -4.86 -29.73
N GLY A 358 22.24 -5.24 -30.40
CA GLY A 358 23.39 -5.94 -29.80
C GLY A 358 23.17 -7.42 -29.44
N LEU A 359 22.29 -8.10 -30.17
CA LEU A 359 21.91 -9.49 -29.89
C LEU A 359 23.13 -10.44 -29.88
N SER A 360 23.13 -11.40 -28.95
CA SER A 360 24.11 -12.49 -28.93
C SER A 360 23.43 -13.85 -28.73
N ILE A 361 23.95 -14.89 -29.38
CA ILE A 361 23.47 -16.28 -29.23
C ILE A 361 24.65 -17.13 -28.76
N ASN A 362 24.48 -17.91 -27.69
CA ASN A 362 25.55 -18.69 -27.06
C ASN A 362 26.81 -17.83 -26.72
N GLY A 363 26.61 -16.58 -26.30
CA GLY A 363 27.68 -15.64 -25.97
C GLY A 363 28.49 -15.12 -27.16
N LYS A 364 28.01 -15.33 -28.39
CA LYS A 364 28.61 -14.76 -29.62
C LYS A 364 27.67 -13.72 -30.19
N ALA A 365 28.21 -12.54 -30.51
CA ALA A 365 27.47 -11.54 -31.29
C ALA A 365 27.02 -12.18 -32.61
N ILE A 366 25.76 -11.98 -32.97
CA ILE A 366 25.25 -12.41 -34.27
C ILE A 366 25.66 -11.41 -35.36
N ASP A 367 25.81 -11.90 -36.59
CA ASP A 367 26.03 -11.03 -37.73
C ASP A 367 24.75 -10.29 -38.14
N ALA A 368 24.90 -9.22 -38.90
CA ALA A 368 23.80 -8.37 -39.34
C ALA A 368 22.77 -9.12 -40.19
N ASP A 369 23.19 -10.18 -40.90
CA ASP A 369 22.29 -11.00 -41.72
C ASP A 369 21.39 -11.87 -40.85
N THR A 370 21.94 -12.47 -39.80
CA THR A 370 21.18 -13.22 -38.77
C THR A 370 20.22 -12.31 -38.04
N GLU A 371 20.65 -11.08 -37.71
CA GLU A 371 19.83 -10.07 -37.06
C GLU A 371 18.65 -9.67 -37.96
N ALA A 372 18.92 -9.39 -39.24
CA ALA A 372 17.90 -9.08 -40.23
C ALA A 372 16.92 -10.26 -40.47
N ASN A 373 17.39 -11.51 -40.40
CA ASN A 373 16.55 -12.70 -40.55
C ASN A 373 15.63 -12.91 -39.34
N ILE A 374 16.09 -12.62 -38.13
CA ILE A 374 15.27 -12.62 -36.92
C ILE A 374 14.17 -11.55 -37.04
N LEU A 375 14.58 -10.33 -37.42
CA LEU A 375 13.67 -9.18 -37.54
C LEU A 375 12.68 -9.28 -38.70
N SER A 376 12.96 -10.10 -39.72
CA SER A 376 12.05 -10.33 -40.85
C SER A 376 11.16 -11.58 -40.69
N GLY A 377 11.28 -12.31 -39.58
CA GLY A 377 10.49 -13.52 -39.33
C GLY A 377 10.91 -14.76 -40.15
N ASN A 378 12.07 -14.73 -40.83
CA ASN A 378 12.53 -15.79 -41.74
C ASN A 378 13.32 -16.92 -41.05
N LEU A 379 13.03 -17.20 -39.78
CA LEU A 379 13.88 -18.00 -38.88
C LEU A 379 13.93 -19.51 -39.12
N GLN A 380 13.14 -20.05 -40.07
CA GLN A 380 13.15 -21.49 -40.37
C GLN A 380 14.48 -22.01 -40.95
N GLU A 381 15.34 -21.15 -41.51
CA GLU A 381 16.62 -21.56 -42.09
C GLU A 381 17.83 -21.41 -41.16
N VAL A 382 17.79 -20.47 -40.21
CA VAL A 382 18.95 -20.14 -39.37
C VAL A 382 19.22 -21.20 -38.30
N PHE A 383 18.17 -21.79 -37.70
CA PHE A 383 18.31 -22.83 -36.66
C PHE A 383 18.37 -24.27 -37.20
N LYS A 384 18.35 -24.47 -38.53
CA LYS A 384 18.56 -25.79 -39.16
C LYS A 384 20.04 -26.08 -39.44
N ARG A 385 20.93 -25.11 -39.25
CA ARG A 385 22.39 -25.24 -39.36
C ARG A 385 23.02 -25.19 -37.97
#